data_AF-A0A1R0X0Y3-F1
#
_entry.id   AF-A0A1R0X0Y3-F1
#
_cell.length_a   1.000
_cell.length_b   1.000
_cell.length_c   1.000
_cell.angle_alpha   90.00
_cell.angle_beta   90.00
_cell.angle_gamma   90.00
#
_symmetry.space_group_name_H-M   'P 1'
#
loop_
_entity.id
_entity.type
_entity.pdbx_description
1 polymer ?
#
loop_
_entity_poly.entity_id
_entity_poly.type
_entity_poly.pdbx_seq_one_letter_code
_entity_poly.pdbx_strand_id
1 'polypeptide(L)'
;MSKPKPVPVHVNSTGKKKYKLQEMIHSSAGYVFIPLNGRLKTDLYNKGYVDGRKLSVALEQSYENCSGVTEVLAFSSTEFSHKINNRELIGNIPLNRTFLLFCREVERFTKSVCQDCKYYGTPDCFRNEFRCAEDDRDKYREDSWFSLQREAKKERKRLAFP
;
A
#
# COMPACT_ATOMS: atom_id res chain seq x y z
N MET A 1 12.60 20.44 -8.41
CA MET A 1 12.13 19.05 -8.64
C MET A 1 11.37 18.58 -7.41
N SER A 2 10.19 17.97 -7.57
CA SER A 2 9.41 17.45 -6.44
C SER A 2 10.11 16.24 -5.83
N LYS A 3 10.07 16.12 -4.49
CA LYS A 3 10.67 14.97 -3.79
C LYS A 3 9.90 13.67 -4.13
N PRO A 4 10.58 12.52 -4.22
CA PRO A 4 9.93 11.23 -4.42
C PRO A 4 8.85 10.97 -3.36
N LYS A 5 7.72 10.38 -3.79
CA LYS A 5 6.60 10.03 -2.91
C LYS A 5 6.31 8.53 -3.03
N PRO A 6 5.79 7.89 -1.96
CA PRO A 6 5.37 6.51 -2.03
C PRO A 6 4.21 6.35 -3.00
N VAL A 7 4.12 5.19 -3.63
CA VAL A 7 3.02 4.85 -4.52
C VAL A 7 1.80 4.52 -3.66
N PRO A 8 0.74 5.36 -3.66
CA PRO A 8 -0.45 5.04 -2.89
C PRO A 8 -1.16 3.85 -3.54
N VAL A 9 -1.49 2.87 -2.71
CA VAL A 9 -2.23 1.67 -3.07
C VAL A 9 -3.45 1.57 -2.15
N HIS A 10 -4.62 1.57 -2.76
CA HIS A 10 -5.91 1.50 -2.08
C HIS A 10 -6.67 0.26 -2.56
N VAL A 11 -7.54 -0.29 -1.71
CA VAL A 11 -8.54 -1.32 -2.04
C VAL A 11 -9.28 -1.06 -3.37
N ASN A 12 -9.68 0.18 -3.61
CA ASN A 12 -10.39 0.64 -4.81
C ASN A 12 -9.49 0.90 -6.02
N SER A 13 -8.19 0.60 -5.92
CA SER A 13 -7.29 0.71 -7.07
C SER A 13 -7.73 -0.25 -8.17
N THR A 14 -7.34 0.05 -9.41
CA THR A 14 -7.61 -0.81 -10.57
C THR A 14 -6.32 -1.29 -11.21
N GLY A 15 -6.42 -2.39 -11.96
CA GLY A 15 -5.30 -2.98 -12.69
C GLY A 15 -4.12 -3.38 -11.79
N LYS A 16 -2.90 -3.04 -12.22
CA LYS A 16 -1.64 -3.44 -11.56
C LYS A 16 -1.55 -3.04 -10.08
N LYS A 17 -2.15 -1.91 -9.69
CA LYS A 17 -2.15 -1.45 -8.29
C LYS A 17 -3.01 -2.32 -7.39
N LYS A 18 -4.18 -2.76 -7.87
CA LYS A 18 -5.06 -3.67 -7.14
C LYS A 18 -4.38 -5.00 -6.90
N TYR A 19 -3.79 -5.57 -7.96
CA TYR A 19 -3.00 -6.79 -7.88
C TYR A 19 -1.90 -6.67 -6.84
N LYS A 20 -1.12 -5.56 -6.89
CA LYS A 20 -0.06 -5.31 -5.92
C LYS A 20 -0.58 -5.19 -4.49
N LEU A 21 -1.75 -4.58 -4.26
CA LEU A 21 -2.35 -4.55 -2.93
C LEU A 21 -2.61 -5.97 -2.42
N GLN A 22 -3.32 -6.76 -3.21
CA GLN A 22 -3.71 -8.13 -2.85
C GLN A 22 -2.46 -8.98 -2.61
N GLU A 23 -1.46 -8.85 -3.48
CA GLU A 23 -0.17 -9.53 -3.33
C GLU A 23 0.50 -9.15 -2.02
N MET A 24 0.53 -7.87 -1.64
CA MET A 24 1.14 -7.42 -0.39
C MET A 24 0.38 -7.93 0.85
N ILE A 25 -0.95 -7.85 0.88
CA ILE A 25 -1.73 -8.22 2.09
C ILE A 25 -1.75 -9.74 2.34
N HIS A 26 -1.49 -10.55 1.33
CA HIS A 26 -1.54 -12.03 1.43
C HIS A 26 -0.17 -12.71 1.28
N SER A 27 0.87 -12.00 0.84
CA SER A 27 2.21 -12.57 0.73
C SER A 27 2.93 -12.48 2.07
N SER A 28 3.33 -13.64 2.60
CA SER A 28 4.16 -13.75 3.80
C SER A 28 5.66 -13.64 3.53
N ALA A 29 6.10 -13.65 2.26
CA ALA A 29 7.52 -13.77 1.90
C ALA A 29 8.05 -12.71 0.90
N GLY A 30 7.18 -12.04 0.14
CA GLY A 30 7.61 -11.11 -0.92
C GLY A 30 7.81 -9.67 -0.49
N TYR A 31 7.24 -9.29 0.65
CA TYR A 31 7.15 -7.91 1.11
C TYR A 31 7.51 -7.78 2.58
N VAL A 32 8.02 -6.61 2.93
CA VAL A 32 8.24 -6.18 4.31
C VAL A 32 7.54 -4.85 4.52
N PHE A 33 7.16 -4.60 5.77
CA PHE A 33 6.26 -3.53 6.15
C PHE A 33 6.89 -2.65 7.23
N ILE A 34 6.69 -1.34 7.14
CA ILE A 34 7.08 -0.36 8.14
C ILE A 34 5.80 0.32 8.64
N PRO A 35 5.41 0.11 9.90
CA PRO A 35 4.32 0.87 10.50
C PRO A 35 4.72 2.34 10.61
N LEU A 36 3.89 3.24 10.04
CA LEU A 36 4.19 4.67 10.05
C LEU A 36 3.53 5.35 11.26
N ASN A 37 4.35 6.04 12.05
CA ASN A 37 3.87 7.04 13.01
C ASN A 37 3.99 8.46 12.42
N GLY A 38 3.33 9.44 13.03
CA GLY A 38 3.30 10.82 12.51
C GLY A 38 4.68 11.47 12.34
N ARG A 39 5.63 11.13 13.22
CA ARG A 39 7.02 11.61 13.13
C ARG A 39 7.77 10.99 11.95
N LEU A 40 7.72 9.66 11.83
CA LEU A 40 8.39 8.92 10.76
C LEU A 40 7.81 9.31 9.41
N LYS A 41 6.48 9.39 9.28
CA LYS A 41 5.82 9.89 8.07
C LYS A 41 6.37 11.26 7.66
N THR A 42 6.36 12.23 8.57
CA THR A 42 6.85 13.59 8.28
C THR A 42 8.30 13.58 7.81
N ASP A 43 9.16 12.81 8.47
CA ASP A 43 10.57 12.66 8.09
C ASP A 43 10.76 12.04 6.69
N LEU A 44 10.01 10.98 6.39
CA LEU A 44 10.02 10.32 5.09
C LEU A 44 9.64 11.27 3.96
N TYR A 45 8.50 11.98 4.07
CA TYR A 45 8.05 12.93 3.05
C TYR A 45 9.01 14.11 2.88
N ASN A 46 9.67 14.53 3.97
CA ASN A 46 10.69 15.57 3.93
C ASN A 46 11.99 15.09 3.27
N LYS A 47 12.38 13.83 3.41
CA LYS A 47 13.62 13.29 2.84
C LYS A 47 13.43 12.74 1.42
N GLY A 48 12.28 12.17 1.11
CA GLY A 48 12.04 11.44 -0.14
C GLY A 48 12.54 9.98 -0.13
N TYR A 49 13.02 9.49 1.03
CA TYR A 49 13.52 8.13 1.21
C TYR A 49 13.36 7.68 2.68
N VAL A 50 13.33 6.37 2.89
CA VAL A 50 13.50 5.73 4.21
C VAL A 50 15.00 5.61 4.48
N ASP A 51 15.47 6.04 5.65
CA ASP A 51 16.89 6.00 6.03
C ASP A 51 17.11 5.14 7.27
N GLY A 52 17.47 3.88 7.06
CA GLY A 52 17.80 2.92 8.12
C GLY A 52 19.23 3.03 8.67
N ARG A 53 20.08 3.88 8.08
CA ARG A 53 21.49 4.02 8.50
C ARG A 53 21.68 4.81 9.78
N LYS A 54 20.77 5.77 10.04
CA LYS A 54 20.87 6.68 11.20
C LYS A 54 20.04 6.20 12.38
N LEU A 55 18.89 5.59 12.09
CA LEU A 55 17.97 5.04 13.06
C LEU A 55 17.53 3.70 12.51
N SER A 56 17.72 2.64 13.29
CA SER A 56 17.22 1.34 12.91
C SER A 56 15.70 1.42 12.74
N VAL A 57 15.21 0.98 11.58
CA VAL A 57 13.79 0.92 11.28
C VAL A 57 13.37 -0.53 11.35
N ALA A 58 12.57 -0.87 12.35
CA ALA A 58 11.99 -2.20 12.50
C ALA A 58 11.05 -2.51 11.33
N LEU A 59 11.17 -3.73 10.81
CA LEU A 59 10.42 -4.26 9.68
C LEU A 59 9.52 -5.40 10.15
N GLU A 60 8.26 -5.32 9.75
CA GLU A 60 7.30 -6.41 9.90
C GLU A 60 7.30 -7.30 8.66
N GLN A 61 7.18 -8.61 8.88
CA GLN A 61 7.19 -9.61 7.80
C GLN A 61 5.80 -9.87 7.22
N SER A 62 4.75 -9.44 7.92
CA SER A 62 3.36 -9.57 7.50
C SER A 62 2.63 -8.26 7.75
N TYR A 63 1.67 -7.94 6.88
CA TYR A 63 0.74 -6.84 7.10
C TYR A 63 -0.05 -7.03 8.41
N GLU A 64 -0.39 -8.27 8.78
CA GLU A 64 -1.17 -8.57 9.99
C GLU A 64 -0.47 -8.14 11.28
N ASN A 65 0.86 -8.09 11.29
CA ASN A 65 1.62 -7.61 12.44
C ASN A 65 1.55 -6.08 12.61
N CYS A 66 1.15 -5.34 11.57
CA CYS A 66 1.08 -3.88 11.60
C CYS A 66 -0.22 -3.35 12.24
N SER A 67 -0.72 -4.02 13.29
CA SER A 67 -1.98 -3.65 13.93
C SER A 67 -1.89 -2.29 14.66
N GLY A 68 -3.00 -1.54 14.65
CA GLY A 68 -3.13 -0.30 15.43
C GLY A 68 -2.45 0.94 14.86
N VAL A 69 -1.92 0.89 13.62
CA VAL A 69 -1.39 2.06 12.91
C VAL A 69 -2.30 2.50 11.77
N THR A 70 -2.27 3.79 11.43
CA THR A 70 -3.13 4.35 10.37
C THR A 70 -2.62 4.05 8.97
N GLU A 71 -1.30 4.02 8.80
CA GLU A 71 -0.64 3.85 7.51
C GLU A 71 0.58 2.93 7.65
N VAL A 72 0.82 2.13 6.62
CA VAL A 72 1.95 1.22 6.53
C VAL A 72 2.66 1.44 5.20
N LEU A 73 3.99 1.46 5.25
CA LEU A 73 4.83 1.49 4.07
C LEU A 73 5.30 0.07 3.76
N ALA A 74 5.11 -0.39 2.53
CA ALA A 74 5.56 -1.70 2.08
C ALA A 74 6.62 -1.57 0.98
N PHE A 75 7.56 -2.50 0.95
CA PHE A 75 8.54 -2.63 -0.14
C PHE A 75 8.95 -4.10 -0.33
N SER A 76 9.49 -4.40 -1.51
CA SER A 76 9.90 -5.76 -1.86
C SER A 76 11.09 -6.20 -1.02
N SER A 77 10.95 -7.33 -0.33
CA SER A 77 12.03 -7.95 0.45
C SER A 77 13.18 -8.43 -0.44
N THR A 78 12.86 -8.91 -1.64
CA THR A 78 13.85 -9.44 -2.59
C THR A 78 14.69 -8.34 -3.24
N GLU A 79 14.05 -7.26 -3.69
CA GLU A 79 14.73 -6.10 -4.29
C GLU A 79 15.71 -5.43 -3.32
N PHE A 80 15.35 -5.35 -2.04
CA PHE A 80 16.12 -4.66 -1.01
C PHE A 80 16.76 -5.60 0.01
N SER A 81 16.90 -6.88 -0.31
CA SER A 81 17.47 -7.92 0.58
C SER A 81 18.82 -7.51 1.19
N HIS A 82 19.72 -6.94 0.39
CA HIS A 82 21.03 -6.44 0.83
C HIS A 82 20.97 -5.23 1.80
N LYS A 83 19.79 -4.61 1.98
CA LYS A 83 19.56 -3.50 2.91
C LYS A 83 18.81 -3.92 4.16
N ILE A 84 18.47 -5.20 4.30
CA ILE A 84 17.74 -5.76 5.42
C ILE A 84 18.68 -6.64 6.23
N ASN A 85 18.74 -6.43 7.54
CA ASN A 85 19.48 -7.28 8.46
C ASN A 85 18.62 -7.56 9.70
N ASN A 86 18.37 -8.83 10.03
CA ASN A 86 17.60 -9.23 11.23
C ASN A 86 16.30 -8.43 11.47
N ARG A 87 15.48 -8.24 10.42
CA ARG A 87 14.23 -7.43 10.44
C ARG A 87 14.43 -5.93 10.67
N GLU A 88 15.63 -5.43 10.41
CA GLU A 88 15.93 -4.01 10.46
C GLU A 88 16.39 -3.52 9.09
N LEU A 89 15.98 -2.32 8.73
CA LEU A 89 16.54 -1.63 7.57
C LEU A 89 17.88 -1.00 7.96
N ILE A 90 18.95 -1.35 7.24
CA ILE A 90 20.31 -0.80 7.44
C ILE A 90 20.78 0.07 6.27
N GLY A 91 19.88 0.43 5.36
CA GLY A 91 20.18 1.18 4.15
C GLY A 91 19.16 2.28 3.85
N ASN A 92 19.25 2.84 2.64
CA ASN A 92 18.30 3.83 2.15
C ASN A 92 17.34 3.24 1.10
N ILE A 93 16.04 3.54 1.21
CA ILE A 93 15.05 3.11 0.21
C ILE A 93 14.33 4.34 -0.35
N PRO A 94 14.42 4.59 -1.67
CA PRO A 94 13.75 5.74 -2.26
C PRO A 94 12.22 5.54 -2.25
N LEU A 95 11.47 6.58 -1.90
CA LEU A 95 10.03 6.44 -1.70
C LEU A 95 9.26 6.05 -2.97
N ASN A 96 9.74 6.41 -4.16
CA ASN A 96 9.09 5.99 -5.41
C ASN A 96 9.09 4.47 -5.67
N ARG A 97 9.87 3.70 -4.90
CA ARG A 97 9.88 2.22 -4.94
C ARG A 97 9.16 1.58 -3.75
N THR A 98 8.44 2.39 -2.98
CA THR A 98 7.64 1.94 -1.83
C THR A 98 6.16 2.12 -2.09
N PHE A 99 5.34 1.31 -1.45
CA PHE A 99 3.89 1.35 -1.53
C PHE A 99 3.33 1.84 -0.20
N LEU A 100 2.36 2.75 -0.25
CA LEU A 100 1.65 3.22 0.93
C LEU A 100 0.29 2.55 1.01
N LEU A 101 0.02 1.88 2.13
CA LEU A 101 -1.25 1.22 2.44
C LEU A 101 -1.94 1.99 3.58
N PHE A 102 -3.27 2.15 3.46
CA PHE A 102 -4.11 2.72 4.51
C PHE A 102 -4.77 1.59 5.30
N CYS A 103 -4.37 1.41 6.56
CA CYS A 103 -4.70 0.20 7.31
C CYS A 103 -6.20 0.05 7.54
N ARG A 104 -6.91 1.15 7.81
CA ARG A 104 -8.36 1.14 8.02
C ARG A 104 -9.13 0.61 6.81
N GLU A 105 -8.69 0.94 5.60
CA GLU A 105 -9.33 0.48 4.36
C GLU A 105 -9.01 -0.98 4.10
N VAL A 106 -7.75 -1.37 4.27
CA VAL A 106 -7.30 -2.75 4.08
C VAL A 106 -7.97 -3.69 5.10
N GLU A 107 -8.04 -3.31 6.38
CA GLU A 107 -8.72 -4.07 7.41
C GLU A 107 -10.21 -4.25 7.10
N ARG A 108 -10.89 -3.20 6.62
CA ARG A 108 -12.28 -3.28 6.19
C ARG A 108 -12.42 -4.29 5.05
N PHE A 109 -11.62 -4.16 4.00
CA PHE A 109 -11.64 -5.05 2.84
C PHE A 109 -11.38 -6.51 3.21
N THR A 110 -10.38 -6.76 4.06
CA THR A 110 -10.06 -8.12 4.50
C THR A 110 -11.23 -8.74 5.24
N LYS A 111 -11.89 -7.99 6.14
CA LYS A 111 -13.05 -8.45 6.92
C LYS A 111 -14.33 -8.60 6.10
N SER A 112 -14.62 -7.70 5.16
CA SER A 112 -15.94 -7.63 4.50
C SER A 112 -16.02 -8.31 3.14
N VAL A 113 -14.89 -8.57 2.49
CA VAL A 113 -14.87 -9.06 1.11
C VAL A 113 -13.91 -10.24 0.96
N CYS A 114 -12.77 -10.17 1.63
CA CYS A 114 -11.74 -11.19 1.47
C CYS A 114 -12.09 -12.47 2.25
N GLN A 115 -12.57 -12.37 3.49
CA GLN A 115 -12.95 -13.54 4.30
C GLN A 115 -14.11 -14.36 3.72
N ASP A 116 -15.05 -13.70 3.02
CA ASP A 116 -16.19 -14.37 2.38
C ASP A 116 -15.87 -14.86 0.94
N CYS A 117 -14.65 -14.64 0.46
CA CYS A 117 -14.23 -15.03 -0.88
C CYS A 117 -13.74 -16.48 -0.92
N LYS A 118 -14.35 -17.31 -1.77
CA LYS A 118 -13.91 -18.71 -2.03
C LYS A 118 -12.46 -18.87 -2.51
N TYR A 119 -11.84 -17.79 -2.99
CA TYR A 119 -10.46 -17.80 -3.48
C TYR A 119 -9.46 -17.19 -2.49
N TYR A 120 -9.89 -16.79 -1.29
CA TYR A 120 -9.02 -16.19 -0.27
C TYR A 120 -7.75 -17.01 -0.04
N GLY A 121 -6.58 -16.34 -0.07
CA GLY A 121 -5.28 -16.98 0.19
C GLY A 121 -4.80 -17.98 -0.87
N THR A 122 -5.59 -18.24 -1.92
CA THR A 122 -5.21 -19.16 -3.01
C THR A 122 -4.45 -18.44 -4.13
N PRO A 123 -3.64 -19.14 -4.95
CA PRO A 123 -3.04 -18.57 -6.15
C PRO A 123 -4.07 -17.95 -7.12
N ASP A 124 -5.30 -18.46 -7.11
CA ASP A 124 -6.40 -17.97 -7.94
C ASP A 124 -6.99 -16.64 -7.42
N CYS A 125 -6.73 -16.26 -6.16
CA CYS A 125 -6.99 -14.90 -5.65
C CYS A 125 -6.31 -13.82 -6.51
N PHE A 126 -5.18 -14.17 -7.12
CA PHE A 126 -4.33 -13.28 -7.90
C PHE A 126 -4.55 -13.41 -9.41
N ARG A 127 -5.29 -14.43 -9.86
CA ARG A 127 -5.53 -14.71 -11.28
C ARG A 127 -6.83 -14.06 -11.75
N ASN A 128 -6.74 -12.77 -12.03
CA ASN A 128 -7.48 -11.90 -12.98
C ASN A 128 -8.99 -12.05 -13.30
N GLU A 129 -9.73 -13.08 -12.89
CA GLU A 129 -11.15 -13.24 -13.22
C GLU A 129 -12.07 -12.89 -12.05
N PHE A 130 -11.63 -13.04 -10.79
CA PHE A 130 -12.43 -12.69 -9.62
C PHE A 130 -12.14 -11.25 -9.14
N ARG A 131 -13.01 -10.32 -9.50
CA ARG A 131 -12.87 -8.91 -9.10
C ARG A 131 -13.42 -8.68 -7.69
N CYS A 132 -12.74 -9.19 -6.66
CA CYS A 132 -13.11 -9.02 -5.24
C CYS A 132 -13.50 -7.56 -4.90
N ALA A 133 -12.74 -6.54 -5.35
CA ALA A 133 -13.12 -5.12 -5.17
C ALA A 133 -14.19 -4.54 -6.13
N GLU A 134 -14.93 -5.31 -6.93
CA GLU A 134 -16.11 -4.77 -7.64
C GLU A 134 -17.33 -4.68 -6.73
N ASP A 135 -17.57 -5.68 -5.88
CA ASP A 135 -18.64 -5.61 -4.88
C ASP A 135 -18.38 -4.50 -3.86
N ASP A 136 -17.12 -4.28 -3.46
CA ASP A 136 -16.72 -3.18 -2.58
C ASP A 136 -16.88 -1.80 -3.26
N ARG A 137 -16.51 -1.68 -4.53
CA ARG A 137 -16.67 -0.45 -5.32
C ARG A 137 -18.14 -0.08 -5.49
N ASP A 138 -19.00 -1.05 -5.75
CA ASP A 138 -20.42 -0.80 -5.97
C ASP A 138 -21.14 -0.50 -4.65
N LYS A 139 -20.70 -1.11 -3.54
CA LYS A 139 -21.19 -0.83 -2.18
C LYS A 139 -20.78 0.55 -1.65
N TYR A 140 -19.61 1.06 -2.02
CA TYR A 140 -19.04 2.33 -1.52
C TYR A 140 -18.88 3.40 -2.60
N ARG A 141 -19.66 3.30 -3.69
CA ARG A 141 -19.67 4.25 -4.82
C ARG A 141 -19.91 5.70 -4.39
N GLU A 142 -20.58 5.91 -3.25
CA GLU A 142 -20.92 7.22 -2.67
C GLU A 142 -19.93 7.70 -1.60
N ASP A 143 -18.88 6.94 -1.29
CA ASP A 143 -17.92 7.32 -0.24
C ASP A 143 -17.08 8.54 -0.68
N SER A 144 -16.67 9.35 0.31
CA SER A 144 -16.00 10.66 0.12
C SER A 144 -14.76 10.60 -0.78
N TRP A 145 -14.07 9.47 -0.78
CA TRP A 145 -12.90 9.21 -1.61
C TRP A 145 -13.21 9.14 -3.11
N PHE A 146 -14.35 8.56 -3.51
CA PHE A 146 -14.76 8.51 -4.92
C PHE A 146 -15.12 9.89 -5.45
N SER A 147 -15.70 10.75 -4.61
CA SER A 147 -15.96 12.15 -4.92
C SER A 147 -14.64 12.89 -5.18
N LEU A 148 -13.65 12.75 -4.29
CA LEU A 148 -12.30 13.33 -4.46
C LEU A 148 -11.59 12.82 -5.72
N GLN A 149 -11.72 11.53 -6.06
CA GLN A 149 -11.16 10.99 -7.31
C GLN A 149 -11.87 11.51 -8.56
N ARG A 150 -13.20 11.62 -8.53
CA ARG A 150 -13.98 12.18 -9.66
C ARG A 150 -13.62 13.64 -9.88
N GLU A 151 -13.45 14.41 -8.82
CA GLU A 151 -12.99 15.80 -8.88
C GLU A 151 -11.57 15.89 -9.45
N ALA A 152 -10.61 15.14 -8.90
CA ALA A 152 -9.23 15.12 -9.40
C ALA A 152 -9.16 14.69 -10.88
N LYS A 153 -10.03 13.79 -11.33
CA LYS A 153 -10.11 13.36 -12.74
C LYS A 153 -10.76 14.43 -13.62
N LYS A 154 -11.79 15.13 -13.14
CA LYS A 154 -12.39 16.28 -13.84
C LYS A 154 -11.38 17.40 -14.00
N GLU A 155 -10.62 17.70 -12.96
CA GLU A 155 -9.62 18.77 -12.96
C GLU A 155 -8.45 18.47 -13.89
N ARG A 156 -7.94 17.22 -13.89
CA ARG A 156 -6.95 16.78 -14.89
C ARG A 156 -7.46 16.85 -16.32
N LYS A 157 -8.75 16.55 -16.56
CA LYS A 157 -9.35 16.68 -17.89
C LYS A 157 -9.47 18.14 -18.33
N ARG A 158 -9.86 19.05 -17.44
CA ARG A 158 -9.90 20.50 -17.70
C ARG A 158 -8.51 21.07 -18.02
N LEU A 159 -7.47 20.60 -17.33
CA LEU A 159 -6.09 21.03 -17.59
C LEU A 159 -5.52 20.48 -18.91
N ALA A 160 -5.99 19.31 -19.36
CA ALA A 160 -5.52 18.67 -20.61
C ALA A 160 -6.26 19.17 -21.86
N PHE A 161 -7.47 19.71 -21.69
CA PHE A 161 -8.28 20.32 -22.74
C PHE A 161 -8.81 21.66 -22.21
N PRO A 162 -8.03 22.75 -22.33
CA PRO A 162 -8.47 24.08 -21.93
C PRO A 162 -9.65 24.58 -22.77
#